data_AF-A0A0L0J6Q7-F1
#
_entry.id   AF-A0A0L0J6Q7-F1
#
_cell.length_a   1.000
_cell.length_b   1.000
_cell.length_c   1.000
_cell.angle_alpha   90.00
_cell.angle_beta   90.00
_cell.angle_gamma   90.00
#
_symmetry.space_group_name_H-M   'P 1'
#
loop_
_entity.id
_entity.type
_entity.pdbx_description
1 polymer ?
#
loop_
_entity_poly.entity_id
_entity_poly.type
_entity_poly.pdbx_seq_one_letter_code
_entity_poly.pdbx_strand_id
1 'polypeptide(L)'
;MKTLALAALAGIGLFALTDASFAACTYSRNYEAEGGMSGWPARVANSADATLRAAYANGTCVYLKGQHNGGMAPAGTPSNQHVTVSNGVRVCHVFKKSSTNRNQYFPTTCL
;
A
#
# COMPACT_ATOMS: atom_id res chain seq x y z
N MET A 1 -31.26 57.09 26.39
CA MET A 1 -30.35 56.40 25.45
C MET A 1 -30.11 55.01 26.02
N LYS A 2 -30.52 53.96 25.30
CA LYS A 2 -30.38 52.55 25.71
C LYS A 2 -29.08 52.01 25.12
N THR A 3 -28.24 51.38 25.92
CA THR A 3 -27.21 50.45 25.44
C THR A 3 -27.25 49.20 26.27
N LEU A 4 -27.69 48.12 25.60
CA LEU A 4 -27.72 46.74 26.06
C LEU A 4 -26.31 46.14 26.02
N ALA A 5 -26.00 45.30 27.00
CA ALA A 5 -24.91 44.33 26.94
C ALA A 5 -25.33 43.09 26.14
N LEU A 6 -24.39 42.39 25.47
CA LEU A 6 -24.41 40.95 25.13
C LEU A 6 -23.01 40.61 24.57
N ALA A 7 -22.16 39.84 25.26
CA ALA A 7 -22.11 38.38 25.44
C ALA A 7 -21.18 37.68 24.41
N ALA A 8 -20.31 36.83 24.97
CA ALA A 8 -19.23 36.08 24.34
C ALA A 8 -19.71 35.04 23.32
N LEU A 9 -18.83 34.63 22.40
CA LEU A 9 -18.88 33.32 21.75
C LEU A 9 -17.45 32.85 21.42
N ALA A 10 -17.04 31.81 22.15
CA ALA A 10 -15.84 31.02 21.91
C ALA A 10 -15.97 30.26 20.58
N GLY A 11 -15.09 30.54 19.62
CA GLY A 11 -14.95 29.76 18.41
C GLY A 11 -13.95 28.63 18.60
N ILE A 12 -14.39 27.49 19.13
CA ILE A 12 -13.62 26.24 19.06
C ILE A 12 -13.68 25.78 17.60
N GLY A 13 -12.61 26.01 16.85
CA GLY A 13 -12.43 25.47 15.50
C GLY A 13 -12.30 23.95 15.58
N LEU A 14 -13.38 23.24 15.24
CA LEU A 14 -13.32 21.83 14.88
C LEU A 14 -12.47 21.70 13.61
N PHE A 15 -11.17 21.46 13.76
CA PHE A 15 -10.38 20.88 12.68
C PHE A 15 -10.81 19.42 12.56
N ALA A 16 -11.78 19.16 11.70
CA ALA A 16 -11.99 17.82 11.17
C ALA A 16 -10.73 17.45 10.38
N LEU A 17 -9.80 16.76 11.05
CA LEU A 17 -8.75 16.00 10.38
C LEU A 17 -9.47 14.91 9.59
N THR A 18 -9.81 15.19 8.35
CA THR A 18 -10.11 14.14 7.39
C THR A 18 -8.82 13.36 7.25
N ASP A 19 -8.70 12.22 7.94
CA ASP A 19 -7.69 11.23 7.64
C ASP A 19 -7.85 10.91 6.16
N ALA A 20 -6.98 11.50 5.34
CA ALA A 20 -6.75 11.02 4.00
C ALA A 20 -6.18 9.62 4.20
N SER A 21 -7.04 8.61 4.21
CA SER A 21 -6.65 7.22 4.16
C SER A 21 -5.94 7.04 2.82
N PHE A 22 -4.63 7.27 2.83
CA PHE A 22 -3.76 6.90 1.72
C PHE A 22 -3.97 5.41 1.54
N ALA A 23 -4.69 5.07 0.48
CA ALA A 23 -5.06 3.71 0.22
C ALA A 23 -3.80 2.82 0.28
N ALA A 24 -3.86 1.80 1.12
CA ALA A 24 -2.74 0.93 1.45
C ALA A 24 -3.30 -0.43 1.88
N CYS A 25 -2.56 -1.50 1.59
CA CYS A 25 -2.96 -2.82 2.08
C CYS A 25 -2.91 -2.89 3.60
N THR A 26 -3.83 -3.67 4.18
CA THR A 26 -3.76 -4.08 5.58
C THR A 26 -2.80 -5.25 5.76
N TYR A 27 -2.51 -5.66 7.00
CA TYR A 27 -1.73 -6.86 7.29
C TYR A 27 -2.65 -8.00 7.72
N SER A 28 -2.39 -9.21 7.24
CA SER A 28 -3.13 -10.39 7.69
C SER A 28 -2.84 -10.68 9.17
N ARG A 29 -3.77 -11.36 9.85
CA ARG A 29 -3.55 -11.81 11.23
C ARG A 29 -2.36 -12.76 11.40
N ASN A 30 -2.02 -13.50 10.33
CA ASN A 30 -0.90 -14.43 10.30
C ASN A 30 0.27 -13.85 9.48
N TYR A 31 0.42 -12.53 9.48
CA TYR A 31 1.46 -11.87 8.70
C TYR A 31 2.85 -12.30 9.15
N GLU A 32 3.66 -12.77 8.20
CA GLU A 32 5.03 -13.18 8.45
C GLU A 32 5.98 -11.98 8.26
N ALA A 33 6.49 -11.44 9.37
CA ALA A 33 7.28 -10.20 9.41
C ALA A 33 8.76 -10.36 9.00
N GLU A 34 9.01 -10.94 7.83
CA GLU A 34 10.35 -11.12 7.28
C GLU A 34 10.88 -9.86 6.59
N GLY A 35 12.19 -9.59 6.70
CA GLY A 35 12.97 -8.65 5.88
C GLY A 35 12.51 -7.17 5.81
N GLY A 36 11.40 -6.82 6.47
CA GLY A 36 10.79 -5.49 6.51
C GLY A 36 9.99 -5.11 5.26
N MET A 37 9.37 -3.92 5.32
CA MET A 37 8.47 -3.39 4.28
C MET A 37 8.97 -2.10 3.60
N SER A 38 10.23 -1.71 3.81
CA SER A 38 10.73 -0.41 3.32
C SER A 38 10.65 -0.30 1.79
N GLY A 39 9.88 0.68 1.32
CA GLY A 39 9.59 0.93 -0.09
C GLY A 39 8.74 -0.13 -0.80
N TRP A 40 8.38 -1.24 -0.15
CA TRP A 40 7.53 -2.27 -0.74
C TRP A 40 6.09 -1.81 -1.01
N PRO A 41 5.44 -1.02 -0.14
CA PRO A 41 4.11 -0.49 -0.44
C PRO A 41 4.05 0.32 -1.73
N ALA A 42 5.06 1.16 -2.01
CA ALA A 42 5.12 1.90 -3.27
C ALA A 42 5.25 0.97 -4.50
N ARG A 43 5.92 -0.17 -4.35
CA ARG A 43 6.04 -1.17 -5.43
C ARG A 43 4.71 -1.90 -5.67
N VAL A 44 3.97 -2.18 -4.61
CA VAL A 44 2.66 -2.83 -4.66
C VAL A 44 1.62 -1.89 -5.29
N ALA A 45 1.62 -0.62 -4.89
CA ALA A 45 0.81 0.44 -5.52
C ALA A 45 1.06 0.55 -7.04
N ASN A 46 2.30 0.25 -7.46
CA ASN A 46 2.73 0.28 -8.86
C ASN A 46 2.98 -1.13 -9.44
N SER A 47 2.25 -2.14 -8.95
CA SER A 47 2.36 -3.53 -9.43
C SER A 47 1.99 -3.64 -10.91
N ALA A 48 2.54 -4.63 -11.62
CA ALA A 48 2.11 -4.96 -12.99
C ALA A 48 0.67 -5.52 -13.04
N ASP A 49 0.18 -6.12 -11.96
CA ASP A 49 -1.19 -6.62 -11.87
C ASP A 49 -2.19 -5.49 -11.63
N ALA A 50 -3.11 -5.29 -12.57
CA ALA A 50 -4.08 -4.19 -12.50
C ALA A 50 -5.05 -4.34 -11.33
N THR A 51 -5.45 -5.57 -11.01
CA THR A 51 -6.35 -5.86 -9.89
C THR A 51 -5.69 -5.54 -8.55
N LEU A 52 -4.42 -5.88 -8.37
CA LEU A 52 -3.66 -5.53 -7.18
C LEU A 52 -3.47 -4.02 -7.03
N ARG A 53 -3.20 -3.29 -8.11
CA ARG A 53 -3.16 -1.81 -8.06
C ARG A 53 -4.49 -1.23 -7.61
N ALA A 54 -5.61 -1.72 -8.16
CA ALA A 54 -6.94 -1.29 -7.77
C ALA A 54 -7.25 -1.63 -6.30
N ALA A 55 -6.88 -2.84 -5.85
CA ALA A 55 -7.04 -3.25 -4.46
C ALA A 55 -6.19 -2.39 -3.50
N TYR A 56 -4.98 -2.00 -3.91
CA TYR A 56 -4.16 -1.05 -3.15
C TYR A 56 -4.83 0.33 -3.07
N ALA A 57 -5.29 0.86 -4.20
CA ALA A 57 -5.99 2.15 -4.29
C ALA A 57 -7.33 2.19 -3.54
N ASN A 58 -7.93 1.03 -3.27
CA ASN A 58 -9.16 0.89 -2.49
C ASN A 58 -8.92 0.46 -1.03
N GLY A 59 -7.66 0.21 -0.63
CA GLY A 59 -7.32 -0.28 0.71
C GLY A 59 -7.82 -1.69 1.01
N THR A 60 -8.10 -2.51 -0.01
CA THR A 60 -8.68 -3.85 0.14
C THR A 60 -7.66 -4.98 -0.01
N CYS A 61 -6.43 -4.71 -0.44
CA CYS A 61 -5.37 -5.71 -0.45
C CYS A 61 -4.85 -6.02 0.96
N VAL A 62 -4.21 -7.19 1.11
CA VAL A 62 -3.70 -7.69 2.39
C VAL A 62 -2.29 -8.22 2.24
N TYR A 63 -1.34 -7.69 3.03
CA TYR A 63 0.00 -8.25 3.16
C TYR A 63 -0.04 -9.58 3.91
N LEU A 64 0.54 -10.61 3.29
CA LEU A 64 0.64 -11.95 3.86
C LEU A 64 2.04 -12.21 4.41
N LYS A 65 3.08 -11.74 3.71
CA LYS A 65 4.48 -11.89 4.12
C LYS A 65 5.30 -10.70 3.68
N GLY A 66 6.23 -10.29 4.54
CA GLY A 66 7.20 -9.23 4.29
C GLY A 66 8.23 -9.60 3.23
N GLN A 67 9.34 -8.87 3.18
CA GLN A 67 10.39 -9.15 2.21
C GLN A 67 11.04 -10.50 2.48
N HIS A 68 11.02 -11.38 1.48
CA HIS A 68 11.64 -12.70 1.53
C HIS A 68 12.09 -13.14 0.14
N ASN A 69 12.73 -14.32 0.07
CA ASN A 69 13.17 -14.94 -1.18
C ASN A 69 12.47 -16.30 -1.36
N GLY A 70 12.24 -16.70 -2.61
CA GLY A 70 11.67 -18.02 -2.92
C GLY A 70 11.26 -18.14 -4.38
N GLY A 71 11.09 -19.38 -4.83
CA GLY A 71 10.62 -19.68 -6.19
C GLY A 71 11.50 -19.13 -7.31
N MET A 72 10.90 -19.03 -8.50
CA MET A 72 11.55 -18.52 -9.71
C MET A 72 11.29 -17.02 -9.88
N ALA A 73 12.36 -16.26 -10.07
CA ALA A 73 12.30 -14.85 -10.42
C ALA A 73 11.72 -14.66 -11.83
N PRO A 74 10.70 -13.81 -12.04
CA PRO A 74 10.24 -13.46 -13.39
C PRO A 74 11.30 -12.60 -14.11
N ALA A 75 11.22 -12.55 -15.44
CA ALA A 75 12.14 -11.74 -16.24
C ALA A 75 12.10 -10.26 -15.82
N GLY A 76 13.26 -9.59 -15.85
CA GLY A 76 13.37 -8.17 -15.51
C GLY A 76 13.36 -7.85 -14.02
N THR A 77 13.52 -8.87 -13.15
CA THR A 77 13.86 -8.69 -11.73
C THR A 77 15.36 -8.99 -11.51
N PRO A 78 16.02 -8.35 -10.53
CA PRO A 78 17.42 -8.60 -10.23
C PRO A 78 17.63 -9.84 -9.34
N SER A 79 16.57 -10.33 -8.69
CA SER A 79 16.57 -11.50 -7.82
C SER A 79 15.14 -12.04 -7.65
N ASN A 80 15.01 -13.15 -6.94
CA ASN A 80 13.72 -13.71 -6.52
C ASN A 80 13.20 -13.07 -5.21
N GLN A 81 13.72 -11.90 -4.81
CA GLN A 81 13.26 -11.19 -3.62
C GLN A 81 11.93 -10.47 -3.88
N HIS A 82 10.95 -10.68 -3.00
CA HIS A 82 9.60 -10.15 -3.15
C HIS A 82 8.86 -10.00 -1.82
N VAL A 83 7.68 -9.39 -1.88
CA VAL A 83 6.64 -9.43 -0.84
C VAL A 83 5.42 -10.20 -1.35
N THR A 84 4.67 -10.81 -0.43
CA THR A 84 3.45 -11.55 -0.78
C THR A 84 2.22 -10.79 -0.31
N VAL A 85 1.31 -10.53 -1.25
CA VAL A 85 0.12 -9.70 -1.05
C VAL A 85 -1.08 -10.37 -1.70
N SER A 86 -2.20 -10.47 -0.99
CA SER A 86 -3.48 -10.83 -1.60
C SER A 86 -4.15 -9.59 -2.18
N ASN A 87 -4.65 -9.69 -3.41
CA ASN A 87 -5.54 -8.67 -4.01
C ASN A 87 -7.02 -8.94 -3.72
N GLY A 88 -7.33 -9.90 -2.84
CA GLY A 88 -8.70 -10.36 -2.53
C GLY A 88 -9.20 -11.48 -3.44
N VAL A 89 -8.58 -11.71 -4.59
CA VAL A 89 -8.92 -12.78 -5.55
C VAL A 89 -7.80 -13.80 -5.66
N ARG A 90 -6.55 -13.34 -5.66
CA ARG A 90 -5.32 -14.12 -5.90
C ARG A 90 -4.23 -13.69 -4.94
N VAL A 91 -3.25 -14.58 -4.77
CA VAL A 91 -2.02 -14.26 -4.06
C VAL A 91 -0.99 -13.78 -5.08
N CYS A 92 -0.50 -12.58 -4.86
CA CYS A 92 0.46 -11.92 -5.74
C CYS A 92 1.83 -11.77 -5.06
N HIS A 93 2.88 -11.95 -5.83
CA HIS A 93 4.26 -11.71 -5.45
C HIS A 93 4.75 -10.48 -6.20
N VAL A 94 5.12 -9.43 -5.48
CA VAL A 94 5.62 -8.18 -6.06
C VAL A 94 7.12 -8.11 -5.88
N PHE A 95 7.85 -7.91 -6.98
CA PHE A 95 9.31 -8.01 -7.02
C PHE A 95 9.98 -6.63 -7.17
N LYS A 96 11.28 -6.60 -6.87
CA LYS A 96 12.13 -5.48 -7.30
C LYS A 96 12.30 -5.50 -8.81
N LYS A 97 12.46 -4.31 -9.39
CA LYS A 97 12.75 -4.12 -10.82
C LYS A 97 14.25 -4.02 -11.04
N SER A 98 14.79 -4.67 -12.08
CA SER A 98 16.21 -4.49 -12.44
C SER A 98 16.45 -3.06 -12.95
N SER A 99 17.69 -2.57 -12.86
CA SER A 99 18.05 -1.25 -13.39
C SER A 99 17.85 -1.12 -14.91
N THR A 100 17.86 -2.25 -15.62
CA THR A 100 17.65 -2.34 -17.07
C THR A 100 16.18 -2.45 -17.46
N ASN A 101 15.28 -2.79 -16.53
CA ASN A 101 13.87 -2.94 -16.81
C ASN A 101 13.16 -1.58 -16.84
N ARG A 102 12.70 -1.19 -18.03
CA ARG A 102 12.04 0.10 -18.33
C ARG A 102 10.53 0.07 -18.23
N ASN A 103 9.92 -1.06 -17.85
CA ASN A 103 8.47 -1.12 -17.67
C ASN A 103 8.03 -0.10 -16.59
N GLN A 104 6.90 0.56 -16.81
CA GLN A 104 6.36 1.52 -15.85
C GLN A 104 5.98 0.86 -14.51
N TYR A 105 5.63 -0.43 -14.53
CA TYR A 105 5.19 -1.17 -13.37
C TYR A 105 6.27 -2.11 -12.81
N PHE A 106 6.10 -2.49 -11.54
CA PHE A 106 6.93 -3.48 -10.88
C PHE A 106 6.52 -4.89 -11.28
N PRO A 107 7.49 -5.78 -11.62
CA PRO A 107 7.16 -7.16 -11.97
C PRO A 107 6.31 -7.81 -10.88
N THR A 108 5.25 -8.51 -11.29
CA THR A 108 4.31 -9.15 -10.37
C THR A 108 3.82 -10.45 -10.99
N THR A 109 3.73 -11.50 -10.18
CA THR A 109 3.09 -12.77 -10.54
C THR A 109 1.94 -13.02 -9.57
N CYS A 110 0.78 -13.48 -10.07
CA CYS A 110 -0.37 -13.79 -9.24
C CYS A 110 -0.89 -15.19 -9.53
N LEU A 111 -1.18 -15.95 -8.47
CA LEU A 111 -1.66 -17.33 -8.48
C LEU A 111 -3.06 -17.40 -7.89
#